data_AF-A0A494VYY3-F1
#
_entry.id   AF-A0A494VYY3-F1
#
_cell.length_a   1.000
_cell.length_b   1.000
_cell.length_c   1.000
_cell.angle_alpha   90.00
_cell.angle_beta   90.00
_cell.angle_gamma   90.00
#
_symmetry.space_group_name_H-M   'P 1'
#
loop_
_entity.id
_entity.type
_entity.pdbx_description
1 polymer ?
#
loop_
_entity_poly.entity_id
_entity_poly.type
_entity_poly.pdbx_seq_one_letter_code
_entity_poly.pdbx_strand_id
1 'polypeptide(L)' 'MSTERLAAQLETRIFYFYVVEQTPEKIKITMYSTPYTLRKQGEKWRNASANVMQMSQELIDSVVATVLSQP' A
#
# COMPACT_ATOMS: atom_id res chain seq x y z
N MET A 1 -5.97 10.65 -10.11
CA MET A 1 -6.22 9.64 -9.07
C MET A 1 -6.74 8.39 -9.77
N SER A 2 -6.21 7.20 -9.49
CA SER A 2 -6.80 5.98 -10.05
C SER A 2 -8.17 5.75 -9.42
N THR A 3 -9.18 5.45 -10.22
CA THR A 3 -10.52 5.07 -9.75
C THR A 3 -10.63 3.57 -9.48
N GLU A 4 -9.55 2.82 -9.73
CA GLU A 4 -9.53 1.37 -9.57
C GLU A 4 -9.35 0.98 -8.11
N ARG A 5 -10.31 0.21 -7.60
CA ARG A 5 -10.30 -0.34 -6.25
C ARG A 5 -9.57 -1.67 -6.26
N LEU A 6 -8.40 -1.72 -5.62
CA LEU A 6 -7.63 -2.94 -5.42
C LEU A 6 -7.97 -3.59 -4.08
N ALA A 7 -7.64 -4.87 -3.96
CA ALA A 7 -7.86 -5.67 -2.77
C ALA A 7 -6.60 -6.44 -2.39
N ALA A 8 -6.09 -6.20 -1.18
CA ALA A 8 -5.02 -6.99 -0.58
C ALA A 8 -5.62 -7.96 0.43
N GLN A 9 -5.28 -9.24 0.34
CA GLN A 9 -5.68 -10.23 1.33
C GLN A 9 -4.57 -10.40 2.35
N LEU A 10 -4.94 -10.35 3.63
CA LEU A 10 -4.08 -10.70 4.76
C LEU A 10 -4.84 -11.66 5.67
N GLU A 11 -4.34 -12.89 5.76
CA GLU A 11 -5.00 -13.99 6.48
C GLU A 11 -6.47 -14.18 6.00
N THR A 12 -7.42 -13.90 6.89
CA THR A 12 -8.87 -14.00 6.65
C THR A 12 -9.52 -12.68 6.25
N ARG A 13 -8.76 -11.58 6.17
CA ARG A 13 -9.27 -10.23 5.94
C ARG A 13 -8.90 -9.72 4.55
N ILE A 14 -9.83 -8.99 3.94
CA ILE A 14 -9.61 -8.28 2.68
C ILE A 14 -9.57 -6.78 2.97
N PHE A 15 -8.51 -6.14 2.50
CA PHE A 15 -8.28 -4.71 2.64
C PHE A 15 -8.43 -4.05 1.28
N TYR A 16 -9.44 -3.19 1.15
CA TYR A 16 -9.69 -2.45 -0.09
C TYR A 16 -9.00 -1.09 -0.07
N PHE A 17 -8.33 -0.75 -1.16
CA PHE A 17 -7.61 0.51 -1.29
C PHE A 17 -7.54 1.00 -2.74
N TYR A 18 -7.17 2.26 -2.90
CA TYR A 18 -6.93 2.89 -4.21
C TYR A 18 -5.48 3.33 -4.30
N VAL A 19 -4.85 3.14 -5.46
CA VAL A 19 -3.50 3.67 -5.72
C VAL A 19 -3.60 5.13 -6.15
N VAL A 20 -2.90 5.99 -5.43
CA VAL A 20 -2.82 7.42 -5.69
C VAL A 20 -1.59 7.76 -6.52
N GLU A 21 -0.46 7.15 -6.19
CA GLU A 21 0.84 7.37 -6.86
C GLU A 21 1.68 6.09 -6.74
N GLN A 22 2.40 5.72 -7.81
CA GLN A 22 3.34 4.61 -7.81
C GLN A 22 4.60 5.01 -8.56
N THR A 23 5.73 4.92 -7.87
CA THR A 23 7.09 5.10 -8.42
C THR A 23 7.98 3.95 -7.93
N PRO A 24 9.18 3.75 -8.50
CA PRO A 24 10.09 2.69 -8.06
C PRO A 24 10.46 2.70 -6.57
N GLU A 25 10.36 3.86 -5.92
CA GLU A 25 10.76 4.07 -4.52
C GLU A 25 9.60 4.41 -3.59
N LYS A 26 8.39 4.63 -4.13
CA LYS A 26 7.27 5.17 -3.38
C LYS A 26 5.93 4.70 -3.92
N ILE A 27 5.07 4.22 -3.02
CA ILE A 27 3.67 3.91 -3.32
C ILE A 27 2.81 4.74 -2.38
N LYS A 28 1.82 5.45 -2.91
CA LYS A 28 0.79 6.12 -2.13
C LYS A 28 -0.54 5.45 -2.39
N ILE A 29 -1.23 5.10 -1.32
CA ILE A 29 -2.57 4.53 -1.39
C ILE A 29 -3.54 5.34 -0.52
N THR A 30 -4.82 5.16 -0.77
CA THR A 30 -5.88 5.53 0.17
C THR A 30 -6.67 4.29 0.53
N MET A 31 -6.75 3.98 1.83
CA MET A 31 -7.48 2.85 2.38
C MET A 31 -8.45 3.39 3.44
N TYR A 32 -9.76 3.18 3.24
CA TYR A 32 -10.82 3.68 4.14
C TYR A 32 -10.66 5.17 4.50
N SER A 33 -10.51 6.02 3.48
CA SER A 33 -10.27 7.48 3.61
C SER A 33 -8.97 7.86 4.31
N THR A 34 -8.11 6.90 4.66
CA THR A 34 -6.80 7.16 5.28
C THR A 34 -5.71 7.09 4.22
N PRO A 35 -4.94 8.16 4.00
CA PRO A 35 -3.81 8.15 3.09
C PRO A 35 -2.60 7.46 3.75
N TYR A 36 -1.94 6.60 2.98
CA TYR A 36 -0.70 5.96 3.40
C TYR A 36 0.36 6.14 2.33
N THR A 37 1.57 6.46 2.76
CA THR A 37 2.77 6.44 1.92
C THR A 37 3.65 5.28 2.35
N LEU A 38 4.02 4.44 1.40
CA LEU A 38 5.00 3.36 1.54
C LEU A 38 6.27 3.78 0.79
N ARG A 39 7.42 3.62 1.42
CA ARG A 39 8.72 3.91 0.82
C ARG A 39 9.56 2.65 0.76
N LYS A 40 10.27 2.48 -0.34
CA LYS A 40 11.26 1.42 -0.50
C LYS A 40 12.51 1.78 0.31
N GLN A 41 12.97 0.86 1.14
CA GLN A 41 14.18 0.96 1.96
C GLN A 41 14.99 -0.31 1.75
N GLY A 42 15.93 -0.26 0.81
CA GLY A 42 16.62 -1.44 0.30
C GLY A 42 15.63 -2.36 -0.43
N GLU A 43 15.54 -3.61 0.02
CA GLU A 43 14.64 -4.61 -0.57
C GLU A 43 13.22 -4.61 0.04
N LYS A 44 13.00 -3.84 1.11
CA LYS A 44 11.73 -3.85 1.85
C LYS A 44 10.95 -2.56 1.67
N TRP A 45 9.63 -2.68 1.65
CA TRP A 45 8.73 -1.54 1.72
C TRP A 45 8.37 -1.26 3.18
N ARG A 46 8.38 0.00 3.58
CA ARG A 46 8.05 0.44 4.94
C ARG A 46 7.08 1.60 4.89
N ASN A 47 6.32 1.79 5.96
CA ASN A 47 5.56 3.03 6.15
C ASN A 47 6.51 4.23 6.09
N ALA A 48 6.04 5.33 5.51
CA ALA A 48 6.64 6.62 5.76
C ALA A 48 6.40 7.04 7.22
N SER A 49 7.38 7.70 7.83
CA SER A 49 7.27 8.27 9.18
C SER A 49 6.15 9.30 9.31
N ALA A 50 5.73 9.91 8.20
CA ALA A 50 4.66 10.90 8.15
C ALA A 50 3.23 10.29 8.11
N ASN A 51 3.09 8.96 8.02
CA ASN A 51 1.75 8.35 8.05
C ASN A 51 1.14 8.51 9.45
N VAL A 52 -0.10 9.02 9.50
CA VAL A 52 -0.86 9.22 10.75
C VAL A 52 -1.06 7.91 11.51
N MET A 53 -1.24 6.80 10.76
CA MET A 53 -1.28 5.44 11.30
C MET A 53 -0.28 4.57 10.53
N GLN A 54 0.26 3.57 11.22
CA GLN A 54 1.23 2.65 10.65
C GLN A 54 0.52 1.35 10.28
N MET A 55 0.71 0.87 9.05
CA MET A 55 0.33 -0.50 8.68
C MET A 55 1.32 -1.50 9.30
N SER A 56 0.85 -2.71 9.60
CA SER A 56 1.77 -3.81 9.92
C SER A 56 2.60 -4.18 8.68
N GLN A 57 3.73 -4.85 8.88
CA GLN A 57 4.60 -5.20 7.77
C GLN A 57 3.91 -6.21 6.82
N GLU A 58 3.16 -7.16 7.35
CA GLU A 58 2.45 -8.18 6.56
C GLU A 58 1.40 -7.54 5.65
N LEU A 59 0.71 -6.51 6.14
CA LEU A 59 -0.24 -5.75 5.31
C LEU A 59 0.47 -4.94 4.23
N ILE A 60 1.62 -4.33 4.55
CA ILE A 60 2.45 -3.62 3.55
C ILE A 60 2.86 -4.57 2.43
N ASP A 61 3.38 -5.73 2.79
CA ASP A 61 3.86 -6.71 1.82
C ASP A 61 2.72 -7.18 0.91
N SER A 62 1.52 -7.39 1.48
CA SER A 62 0.31 -7.76 0.74
C SER A 62 -0.13 -6.67 -0.22
N VAL A 63 -0.20 -5.41 0.24
CA VAL A 63 -0.55 -4.25 -0.60
C VAL A 63 0.44 -4.07 -1.74
N VAL A 64 1.73 -4.13 -1.44
CA VAL A 64 2.79 -3.95 -2.44
C VAL A 64 2.75 -5.07 -3.47
N ALA A 65 2.57 -6.32 -3.05
CA ALA A 65 2.40 -7.44 -3.98
C ALA A 65 1.22 -7.19 -4.93
N THR A 66 0.05 -6.81 -4.39
CA THR A 66 -1.13 -6.48 -5.22
C THR A 66 -0.85 -5.35 -6.23
N VAL A 67 -0.13 -4.30 -5.82
CA VAL A 67 0.18 -3.15 -6.67
C VAL A 67 1.20 -3.49 -7.75
N LEU A 68 2.23 -4.26 -7.42
CA LEU A 68 3.31 -4.62 -8.35
C LEU A 68 2.95 -5.80 -9.27
N SER A 69 1.92 -6.57 -8.93
CA SER A 69 1.37 -7.63 -9.79
C SER A 69 0.33 -7.15 -10.79
N GLN A 70 -0.05 -5.87 -10.78
CA GLN A 70 -0.87 -5.30 -11.85
C GLN A 70 -0.05 -5.25 -13.15
N PRO A 71 -0.65 -5.62 -14.30
CA PRO A 71 0.01 -5.62 -15.61
C PRO A 71 0.36 -4.21 -16.13
#